data_AF-A0A838J8H3-F1
#
_entry.id   AF-A0A838J8H3-F1
#
_cell.length_a   1.000
_cell.length_b   1.000
_cell.length_c   1.000
_cell.angle_alpha   90.00
_cell.angle_beta   90.00
_cell.angle_gamma   90.00
#
_symmetry.space_group_name_H-M   'P 1'
#
loop_
_entity.id
_entity.type
_entity.pdbx_description
1 polymer ?
#
loop_
_entity_poly.entity_id
_entity_poly.type
_entity_poly.pdbx_seq_one_letter_code
_entity_poly.pdbx_strand_id
1 'polypeptide(L)'
;MRSLYRFYLYTVFILLSIYATYACNQLLSTLLRLTPLRASYAARPSASELVQAGIFALVSFTVVLLIGGFHYWLIRRDQDAEAGTSPIRSFFLNITEGVAIALSLPTIGSILLSLASSNYDGSSLAFALSTLALALLLELERRRIPSPTRGVAATFFRLHIYGVQAILLVVLSGYWSLITLPIVDALFFAGRAHAESCSGNASCPQDNLFLLAIAGLWFVAIWLFYGWLANRDSSRAWRFVFHGLSFAVGIGLLLLGLYNLFNVILLALLSEPVALNAVLVPFARYNFVGLLTLGLLIAFLYHRWMRAGVDRGLLRTRASLGFVELAIISILAAAIFWWGVGNLLYNTFLLLLKFSQAADRESWLSAGAFALAGCVSIAVE
;
A
#
# COMPACT_ATOMS: atom_id res chain seq x y z
N MET A 1 12.04 -2.48 37.56
CA MET A 1 11.81 -3.94 37.41
C MET A 1 10.44 -4.29 36.83
N ARG A 2 9.32 -3.71 37.30
CA ARG A 2 7.96 -4.01 36.76
C ARG A 2 7.80 -3.77 35.24
N SER A 3 8.44 -2.73 34.69
CA SER A 3 8.43 -2.47 33.24
C SER A 3 9.09 -3.59 32.42
N LEU A 4 10.27 -4.06 32.85
CA LEU A 4 10.98 -5.17 32.22
C LEU A 4 10.18 -6.48 32.28
N TYR A 5 9.53 -6.75 33.43
CA TYR A 5 8.62 -7.88 33.58
C TYR A 5 7.46 -7.84 32.57
N ARG A 6 6.79 -6.69 32.44
CA ARG A 6 5.71 -6.49 31.45
C ARG A 6 6.21 -6.64 30.02
N PHE A 7 7.38 -6.08 29.72
CA PHE A 7 8.00 -6.20 28.41
C PHE A 7 8.24 -7.67 28.04
N TYR A 8 8.83 -8.44 28.97
CA TYR A 8 9.01 -9.88 28.81
C TYR A 8 7.69 -10.60 28.54
N LEU A 9 6.67 -10.38 29.37
CA LEU A 9 5.37 -11.03 29.22
C LEU A 9 4.74 -10.76 27.86
N TYR A 10 4.70 -9.50 27.42
CA TYR A 10 4.15 -9.15 26.11
C TYR A 10 5.00 -9.68 24.95
N THR A 11 6.32 -9.70 25.08
CA THR A 11 7.20 -10.28 24.06
C THR A 11 6.88 -11.76 23.84
N VAL A 12 6.82 -12.54 24.92
CA VAL A 12 6.52 -13.97 24.84
C VAL A 12 5.11 -14.21 24.32
N PHE A 13 4.12 -13.45 24.81
CA PHE A 13 2.74 -13.54 24.32
C PHE A 13 2.62 -13.28 22.82
N ILE A 14 3.27 -12.23 22.31
CA ILE A 14 3.25 -11.90 20.87
C ILE A 14 3.98 -12.96 20.04
N LEU A 15 5.16 -13.41 20.47
CA LEU A 15 5.91 -14.44 19.75
C LEU A 15 5.13 -15.76 19.67
N LEU A 16 4.48 -16.18 20.74
CA LEU A 16 3.64 -17.38 20.74
C LEU A 16 2.38 -17.20 19.87
N SER A 17 1.83 -15.99 19.81
CA SER A 17 0.70 -15.69 18.92
C SER A 17 1.12 -15.76 17.44
N ILE A 18 2.27 -15.20 17.09
CA ILE A 18 2.86 -15.30 15.74
C ILE A 18 3.17 -16.77 15.38
N TYR A 19 3.71 -17.52 16.33
CA TYR A 19 3.98 -18.95 16.14
C TYR A 19 2.70 -19.76 15.90
N ALA A 20 1.62 -19.48 16.64
CA ALA A 20 0.31 -20.07 16.38
C ALA A 20 -0.24 -19.70 15.00
N THR A 21 -0.08 -18.44 14.57
CA THR A 21 -0.44 -18.00 13.22
C THR A 21 0.32 -18.78 12.16
N TYR A 22 1.62 -18.99 12.33
CA TYR A 22 2.44 -19.79 11.42
C TYR A 22 1.97 -21.25 11.36
N ALA A 23 1.69 -21.87 12.51
CA ALA A 23 1.17 -23.24 12.56
C ALA A 23 -0.21 -23.36 11.89
N CYS A 24 -1.09 -22.39 12.13
CA CYS A 24 -2.39 -22.29 11.48
C CYS A 24 -2.24 -22.15 9.95
N ASN A 25 -1.33 -21.29 9.49
CA ASN A 25 -1.04 -21.11 8.07
C ASN A 25 -0.58 -22.42 7.41
N GLN A 26 0.36 -23.15 8.02
CA GLN A 26 0.85 -24.42 7.48
C GLN A 26 -0.25 -25.48 7.36
N LEU A 27 -1.09 -25.60 8.39
CA LEU A 27 -2.24 -26.49 8.36
C LEU A 27 -3.23 -26.08 7.28
N LEU A 28 -3.64 -24.81 7.27
CA LEU A 28 -4.65 -24.30 6.35
C LEU A 28 -4.17 -24.36 4.91
N SER A 29 -2.91 -24.03 4.62
CA SER A 29 -2.33 -24.14 3.28
C SER A 29 -2.31 -25.60 2.80
N THR A 30 -2.10 -26.56 3.68
CA THR A 30 -2.13 -27.99 3.33
C THR A 30 -3.57 -28.45 3.08
N LEU A 31 -4.52 -28.04 3.92
CA LEU A 31 -5.94 -28.36 3.76
C LEU A 31 -6.55 -27.72 2.50
N LEU A 32 -6.21 -26.46 2.19
CA LEU A 32 -6.71 -25.78 0.99
C LEU A 32 -6.23 -26.46 -0.30
N ARG A 33 -5.03 -27.08 -0.29
CA ARG A 33 -4.54 -27.89 -1.42
C ARG A 33 -5.37 -29.16 -1.69
N LEU A 34 -6.23 -29.58 -0.76
CA LEU A 34 -7.23 -30.65 -1.00
C LEU A 34 -8.50 -30.16 -1.71
N THR A 35 -8.71 -28.84 -1.77
CA THR A 35 -9.92 -28.24 -2.33
C THR A 35 -9.69 -27.77 -3.78
N PRO A 36 -10.75 -27.36 -4.51
CA PRO A 36 -10.61 -26.70 -5.80
C PRO A 36 -9.84 -25.37 -5.76
N LEU A 37 -9.56 -24.83 -4.56
CA LEU A 37 -8.76 -23.61 -4.36
C LEU A 37 -7.24 -23.83 -4.47
N ARG A 38 -6.79 -25.04 -4.85
CA ARG A 38 -5.37 -25.26 -5.17
C ARG A 38 -5.02 -24.62 -6.50
N ALA A 39 -3.76 -24.17 -6.65
CA ALA A 39 -3.26 -23.75 -7.95
C ALA A 39 -3.34 -24.91 -8.96
N SER A 40 -3.59 -24.60 -10.24
CA SER A 40 -3.71 -25.60 -11.31
C SER A 40 -2.46 -26.47 -11.47
N TYR A 41 -1.29 -25.89 -11.19
CA TYR A 41 0.01 -26.57 -11.20
C TYR A 41 0.40 -27.22 -9.86
N ALA A 42 -0.38 -27.02 -8.79
CA ALA A 42 -0.05 -27.58 -7.48
C ALA A 42 -0.51 -29.04 -7.35
N ALA A 43 0.42 -29.91 -6.96
CA ALA A 43 0.11 -31.29 -6.61
C ALA A 43 -0.81 -31.36 -5.39
N ARG A 44 -1.63 -32.42 -5.32
CA ARG A 44 -2.36 -32.73 -4.08
C ARG A 44 -1.34 -33.06 -2.99
N PRO A 45 -1.58 -32.65 -1.73
CA PRO A 45 -0.69 -33.01 -0.64
C PRO A 45 -0.69 -34.53 -0.47
N SER A 46 0.48 -35.09 -0.18
CA SER A 46 0.60 -36.51 0.16
C SER A 46 -0.02 -36.80 1.54
N ALA A 47 -0.27 -38.07 1.84
CA ALA A 47 -0.73 -38.47 3.17
C ALA A 47 0.27 -38.08 4.27
N SER A 48 1.58 -38.14 3.99
CA SER A 48 2.62 -37.73 4.94
C SER A 48 2.61 -36.21 5.17
N GLU A 49 2.42 -35.39 4.14
CA GLU A 49 2.28 -33.93 4.30
C GLU A 49 1.08 -33.56 5.18
N LEU A 50 -0.06 -34.22 4.97
CA LEU A 50 -1.26 -34.01 5.79
C LEU A 50 -1.04 -34.36 7.25
N VAL A 51 -0.45 -35.54 7.51
CA VAL A 51 -0.15 -35.99 8.88
C VAL A 51 0.88 -35.06 9.55
N GLN A 52 1.93 -34.66 8.84
CA GLN A 52 2.94 -33.73 9.36
C GLN A 52 2.34 -32.37 9.69
N ALA A 53 1.54 -31.78 8.80
CA ALA A 53 0.88 -30.50 9.05
C ALA A 53 -0.10 -30.59 10.24
N GLY A 54 -0.85 -31.69 10.34
CA GLY A 54 -1.76 -31.96 11.45
C GLY A 54 -1.04 -32.09 12.80
N ILE A 55 0.00 -32.93 12.86
CA ILE A 55 0.81 -33.11 14.08
C ILE A 55 1.50 -31.81 14.46
N PHE A 56 2.10 -31.11 13.49
CA PHE A 56 2.77 -29.82 13.74
C PHE A 56 1.80 -28.80 14.34
N ALA A 57 0.61 -28.66 13.78
CA ALA A 57 -0.40 -27.74 14.30
C ALA A 57 -0.88 -28.14 15.69
N LEU A 58 -1.15 -29.44 15.92
CA LEU A 58 -1.58 -29.95 17.22
C LEU A 58 -0.54 -29.68 18.32
N VAL A 59 0.72 -30.02 18.06
CA VAL A 59 1.82 -29.78 19.01
C VAL A 59 2.01 -28.28 19.23
N SER A 60 2.00 -27.48 18.16
CA SER A 60 2.18 -26.03 18.24
C SER A 60 1.08 -25.36 19.05
N PHE A 61 -0.18 -25.69 18.81
CA PHE A 61 -1.30 -25.15 19.59
C PHE A 61 -1.27 -25.63 21.03
N THR A 62 -0.84 -26.85 21.31
CA THR A 62 -0.68 -27.34 22.69
C THR A 62 0.37 -26.52 23.43
N VAL A 63 1.53 -26.28 22.81
CA VAL A 63 2.60 -25.43 23.38
C VAL A 63 2.10 -23.99 23.61
N VAL A 64 1.40 -23.40 22.63
CA VAL A 64 0.89 -22.03 22.75
C VAL A 64 -0.21 -21.93 23.79
N LEU A 65 -1.10 -22.92 23.90
CA LEU A 65 -2.14 -22.93 24.94
C LEU A 65 -1.53 -23.03 26.34
N LEU A 66 -0.56 -23.92 26.54
CA LEU A 66 0.07 -24.11 27.86
C LEU A 66 0.94 -22.90 28.24
N ILE A 67 1.91 -22.56 27.40
CA ILE A 67 2.88 -21.50 27.70
C ILE A 67 2.24 -20.13 27.50
N GLY A 68 1.57 -19.91 26.37
CA GLY A 68 0.93 -18.64 26.04
C GLY A 68 -0.27 -18.36 26.93
N GLY A 69 -1.06 -19.39 27.27
CA GLY A 69 -2.15 -19.27 28.25
C GLY A 69 -1.65 -18.89 29.65
N PHE A 70 -0.54 -19.49 30.11
CA PHE A 70 0.09 -19.10 31.37
C PHE A 70 0.60 -17.65 31.35
N HIS A 71 1.31 -17.23 30.29
CA HIS A 71 1.79 -15.85 30.16
C HIS A 71 0.63 -14.86 30.04
N TYR A 72 -0.43 -15.23 29.32
CA TYR A 72 -1.64 -14.42 29.23
C TYR A 72 -2.31 -14.28 30.59
N TRP A 73 -2.45 -15.36 31.36
CA TRP A 73 -2.96 -15.31 32.72
C TRP A 73 -2.13 -14.39 33.63
N LEU A 74 -0.79 -14.45 33.54
CA LEU A 74 0.10 -13.53 34.26
C LEU A 74 -0.10 -12.07 33.86
N ILE A 75 -0.27 -11.78 32.56
CA ILE A 75 -0.61 -10.44 32.07
C ILE A 75 -1.93 -9.96 32.69
N ARG A 76 -2.95 -10.83 32.73
CA ARG A 76 -4.26 -10.48 33.30
C ARG A 76 -4.19 -10.26 34.81
N ARG A 77 -3.32 -10.97 35.53
CA ARG A 77 -3.11 -10.76 36.97
C ARG A 77 -2.35 -9.48 37.29
N ASP A 78 -1.47 -9.01 36.40
CA ASP A 78 -0.71 -7.77 36.54
C ASP A 78 -1.47 -6.52 36.03
N GLN A 79 -2.68 -6.70 35.45
CA GLN A 79 -3.47 -5.61 34.87
C GLN A 79 -4.24 -4.79 35.92
N ASP A 80 -3.52 -3.92 36.64
CA ASP A 80 -4.13 -2.76 37.31
C ASP A 80 -4.44 -1.65 36.28
N ALA A 81 -5.30 -0.67 36.64
CA ALA A 81 -5.72 0.41 35.73
C ALA A 81 -4.55 1.14 35.03
N GLU A 82 -3.43 1.29 35.73
CA GLU A 82 -2.19 1.90 35.21
C GLU A 82 -1.42 0.97 34.26
N ALA A 83 -1.45 -0.34 34.50
CA ALA A 83 -0.82 -1.33 33.63
C ALA A 83 -1.56 -1.48 32.29
N GLY A 84 -2.89 -1.38 32.34
CA GLY A 84 -3.78 -1.49 31.19
C GLY A 84 -3.59 -0.40 30.14
N THR A 85 -3.19 0.80 30.58
CA THR A 85 -2.90 1.96 29.72
C THR A 85 -1.41 2.16 29.46
N SER A 86 -0.58 1.16 29.84
CA SER A 86 0.87 1.28 29.74
C SER A 86 1.37 1.39 28.29
N PRO A 87 2.46 2.13 28.06
CA PRO A 87 3.10 2.22 26.74
C PRO A 87 3.54 0.87 26.18
N ILE A 88 3.96 -0.06 27.04
CA ILE A 88 4.44 -1.40 26.65
C ILE A 88 3.29 -2.21 26.03
N ARG A 89 2.15 -2.30 26.71
CA ARG A 89 0.96 -2.97 26.16
C ARG A 89 0.55 -2.32 24.84
N SER A 90 0.49 -0.99 24.82
CA SER A 90 0.10 -0.25 23.62
C SER A 90 1.05 -0.51 22.46
N PHE A 91 2.37 -0.53 22.68
CA PHE A 91 3.37 -0.83 21.66
C PHE A 91 3.15 -2.23 21.06
N PHE A 92 3.17 -3.28 21.89
CA PHE A 92 3.10 -4.66 21.40
C PHE A 92 1.79 -4.97 20.69
N LEU A 93 0.65 -4.54 21.24
CA LEU A 93 -0.64 -4.78 20.61
C LEU A 93 -0.79 -4.00 19.30
N ASN A 94 -0.54 -2.69 19.30
CA ASN A 94 -0.78 -1.85 18.12
C ASN A 94 0.20 -2.13 16.98
N ILE A 95 1.49 -2.38 17.26
CA ILE A 95 2.45 -2.69 16.21
C ILE A 95 2.17 -4.06 15.59
N THR A 96 1.89 -5.08 16.42
CA THR A 96 1.62 -6.42 15.89
C THR A 96 0.29 -6.47 15.14
N GLU A 97 -0.76 -5.82 15.67
CA GLU A 97 -2.06 -5.69 14.98
C GLU A 97 -1.88 -4.93 13.66
N GLY A 98 -1.16 -3.80 13.68
CA GLY A 98 -0.90 -3.00 12.49
C GLY A 98 -0.15 -3.75 11.41
N VAL A 99 0.91 -4.48 11.77
CA VAL A 99 1.66 -5.34 10.83
C VAL A 99 0.78 -6.46 10.28
N ALA A 100 0.01 -7.14 11.15
CA ALA A 100 -0.89 -8.20 10.72
C ALA A 100 -1.91 -7.69 9.69
N ILE A 101 -2.52 -6.53 9.92
CA ILE A 101 -3.47 -5.92 8.99
C ILE A 101 -2.81 -5.45 7.70
N ALA A 102 -1.65 -4.80 7.82
CA ALA A 102 -0.87 -4.31 6.68
C ALA A 102 -0.35 -5.45 5.78
N LEU A 103 -0.30 -6.68 6.27
CA LEU A 103 0.01 -7.87 5.48
C LEU A 103 -1.27 -8.55 4.97
N SER A 104 -2.24 -8.83 5.86
CA SER A 104 -3.40 -9.65 5.51
C SER A 104 -4.33 -8.98 4.49
N LEU A 105 -4.63 -7.68 4.65
CA LEU A 105 -5.60 -7.02 3.77
C LEU A 105 -5.08 -6.85 2.34
N PRO A 106 -3.79 -6.47 2.12
CA PRO A 106 -3.20 -6.51 0.80
C PRO A 106 -3.19 -7.89 0.18
N THR A 107 -2.83 -8.94 0.93
CA THR A 107 -2.83 -10.31 0.40
C THR A 107 -4.21 -10.74 -0.09
N ILE A 108 -5.30 -10.34 0.59
CA ILE A 108 -6.67 -10.59 0.10
C ILE A 108 -6.89 -9.90 -1.26
N GLY A 109 -6.45 -8.65 -1.41
CA GLY A 109 -6.52 -7.95 -2.69
C GLY A 109 -5.69 -8.63 -3.78
N SER A 110 -4.47 -9.08 -3.46
CA SER A 110 -3.60 -9.83 -4.38
C SER A 110 -4.24 -11.14 -4.83
N ILE A 111 -4.95 -11.85 -3.94
CA ILE A 111 -5.71 -13.05 -4.29
C ILE A 111 -6.79 -12.75 -5.34
N LEU A 112 -7.53 -11.65 -5.18
CA LEU A 112 -8.55 -11.24 -6.15
C LEU A 112 -7.93 -10.93 -7.52
N LEU A 113 -6.73 -10.33 -7.54
CA LEU A 113 -5.97 -10.11 -8.77
C LEU A 113 -5.50 -11.42 -9.40
N SER A 114 -4.94 -12.32 -8.61
CA SER A 114 -4.52 -13.64 -9.07
C SER A 114 -5.69 -14.47 -9.61
N LEU A 115 -6.88 -14.34 -9.01
CA LEU A 115 -8.11 -14.94 -9.53
C LEU A 115 -8.54 -14.30 -10.86
N ALA A 116 -8.35 -12.98 -11.01
CA ALA A 116 -8.63 -12.29 -12.27
C ALA A 116 -7.74 -12.78 -13.42
N SER A 117 -6.46 -13.07 -13.13
CA SER A 117 -5.48 -13.53 -14.12
C SER A 117 -5.32 -15.06 -14.21
N SER A 118 -6.23 -15.85 -13.59
CA SER A 118 -6.18 -17.32 -13.51
C SER A 118 -4.89 -17.92 -12.91
N ASN A 119 -4.11 -17.14 -12.15
CA ASN A 119 -2.84 -17.53 -11.51
C ASN A 119 -2.96 -17.61 -9.98
N TYR A 120 -4.04 -18.22 -9.50
CA TYR A 120 -4.36 -18.27 -8.07
C TYR A 120 -3.61 -19.38 -7.31
N ASP A 121 -3.07 -19.03 -6.14
CA ASP A 121 -2.49 -19.98 -5.18
C ASP A 121 -3.19 -19.87 -3.81
N GLY A 122 -3.78 -20.99 -3.37
CA GLY A 122 -4.46 -21.11 -2.07
C GLY A 122 -3.55 -20.88 -0.86
N SER A 123 -2.22 -20.94 -1.01
CA SER A 123 -1.28 -20.61 0.08
C SER A 123 -1.43 -19.15 0.55
N SER A 124 -1.69 -18.23 -0.38
CA SER A 124 -1.91 -16.81 -0.07
C SER A 124 -3.16 -16.60 0.76
N LEU A 125 -4.22 -17.39 0.51
CA LEU A 125 -5.45 -17.35 1.29
C LEU A 125 -5.23 -17.86 2.72
N ALA A 126 -4.46 -18.94 2.88
CA ALA A 126 -4.10 -19.44 4.20
C ALA A 126 -3.34 -18.38 5.02
N PHE A 127 -2.38 -17.70 4.38
CA PHE A 127 -1.62 -16.62 5.02
C PHE A 127 -2.52 -15.45 5.41
N ALA A 128 -3.38 -15.00 4.49
CA ALA A 128 -4.30 -13.90 4.74
C ALA A 128 -5.25 -14.19 5.92
N LEU A 129 -5.86 -15.38 5.94
CA LEU A 129 -6.83 -15.76 6.97
C LEU A 129 -6.19 -15.94 8.34
N SER A 130 -5.05 -16.63 8.41
CA SER A 130 -4.33 -16.84 9.67
C SER A 130 -3.80 -15.53 10.25
N THR A 131 -3.29 -14.63 9.41
CA THR A 131 -2.81 -13.31 9.83
C THR A 131 -3.97 -12.38 10.22
N LEU A 132 -5.10 -12.44 9.52
CA LEU A 132 -6.30 -11.71 9.91
C LEU A 132 -6.86 -12.21 11.25
N ALA A 133 -6.83 -13.52 11.50
CA ALA A 133 -7.21 -14.08 12.79
C ALA A 133 -6.32 -13.55 13.92
N LEU A 134 -5.01 -13.39 13.70
CA LEU A 134 -4.11 -12.73 14.65
C LEU A 134 -4.53 -11.28 14.91
N ALA A 135 -4.78 -10.50 13.86
CA ALA A 135 -5.24 -9.12 14.00
C ALA A 135 -6.55 -9.03 14.80
N LEU A 136 -7.51 -9.91 14.53
CA LEU A 136 -8.76 -9.99 15.27
C LEU A 136 -8.55 -10.32 16.75
N LEU A 137 -7.69 -11.29 17.07
CA LEU A 137 -7.36 -11.64 18.45
C LEU A 137 -6.72 -10.47 19.20
N LEU A 138 -5.80 -9.75 18.56
CA LEU A 138 -5.14 -8.58 19.14
C LEU A 138 -6.11 -7.41 19.31
N GLU A 139 -7.02 -7.20 18.37
CA GLU A 139 -8.05 -6.17 18.47
C GLU A 139 -9.03 -6.47 19.61
N LEU A 140 -9.43 -7.74 19.77
CA LEU A 140 -10.26 -8.19 20.88
C LEU A 140 -9.56 -7.95 22.22
N GLU A 141 -8.26 -8.21 22.33
CA GLU A 141 -7.49 -7.91 23.53
C GLU A 141 -7.33 -6.39 23.73
N ARG A 142 -7.12 -5.62 22.66
CA ARG A 142 -6.98 -4.15 22.71
C ARG A 142 -8.23 -3.52 23.29
N ARG A 143 -9.42 -3.91 22.80
CA ARG A 143 -10.74 -3.40 23.20
C ARG A 143 -11.13 -3.64 24.65
N ARG A 144 -10.45 -4.55 25.37
CA ARG A 144 -10.73 -4.79 26.80
C ARG A 144 -10.43 -3.59 27.68
N ILE A 145 -9.65 -2.64 27.19
CA ILE A 145 -9.24 -1.44 27.93
C ILE A 145 -9.47 -0.22 27.04
N PRO A 146 -10.04 0.88 27.56
CA PRO A 146 -10.24 2.10 26.79
C PRO A 146 -8.95 2.57 26.10
N SER A 147 -9.09 3.11 24.90
CA SER A 147 -7.94 3.57 24.12
C SER A 147 -7.25 4.74 24.83
N PRO A 148 -5.90 4.74 24.90
CA PRO A 148 -5.16 5.81 25.55
C PRO A 148 -5.33 7.11 24.77
N THR A 149 -5.67 8.20 25.48
CA THR A 149 -5.90 9.52 24.87
C THR A 149 -4.68 10.43 24.92
N ARG A 150 -3.70 10.13 25.79
CA ARG A 150 -2.49 10.94 26.03
C ARG A 150 -1.25 10.07 26.26
N GLY A 151 -0.07 10.69 26.16
CA GLY A 151 1.22 10.07 26.42
C GLY A 151 1.70 9.11 25.34
N VAL A 152 2.77 8.37 25.64
CA VAL A 152 3.45 7.46 24.70
C VAL A 152 2.52 6.33 24.23
N ALA A 153 1.63 5.85 25.09
CA ALA A 153 0.64 4.83 24.71
C ALA A 153 -0.29 5.32 23.59
N ALA A 154 -0.73 6.58 23.63
CA ALA A 154 -1.53 7.19 22.57
C ALA A 154 -0.75 7.38 21.26
N THR A 155 0.56 7.63 21.36
CA THR A 155 1.44 7.68 20.19
C THR A 155 1.47 6.36 19.43
N PHE A 156 1.62 5.21 20.12
CA PHE A 156 1.60 3.91 19.44
C PHE A 156 0.25 3.56 18.82
N PHE A 157 -0.85 3.93 19.47
CA PHE A 157 -2.18 3.78 18.90
C PHE A 157 -2.35 4.60 17.60
N ARG A 158 -1.87 5.85 17.59
CA ARG A 158 -1.90 6.71 16.39
C ARG A 158 -0.94 6.19 15.32
N LEU A 159 0.24 5.73 15.69
CA LEU A 159 1.19 5.14 14.75
C LEU A 159 0.59 3.93 14.04
N HIS A 160 -0.19 3.10 14.73
CA HIS A 160 -0.96 2.03 14.10
C HIS A 160 -1.97 2.58 13.09
N ILE A 161 -2.88 3.47 13.50
CA ILE A 161 -3.93 3.97 12.59
C ILE A 161 -3.35 4.67 11.36
N TYR A 162 -2.50 5.67 11.56
CA TYR A 162 -1.95 6.45 10.46
C TYR A 162 -0.85 5.67 9.69
N GLY A 163 -0.08 4.85 10.37
CA GLY A 163 0.97 4.03 9.75
C GLY A 163 0.38 2.94 8.85
N VAL A 164 -0.66 2.23 9.29
CA VAL A 164 -1.37 1.27 8.43
C VAL A 164 -2.01 1.97 7.25
N GLN A 165 -2.66 3.13 7.46
CA GLN A 165 -3.20 3.91 6.35
C GLN A 165 -2.11 4.27 5.32
N ALA A 166 -0.93 4.69 5.78
CA ALA A 166 0.20 5.04 4.91
C ALA A 166 0.74 3.81 4.14
N ILE A 167 0.89 2.66 4.81
CA ILE A 167 1.30 1.41 4.14
C ILE A 167 0.26 0.99 3.10
N LEU A 168 -1.02 1.06 3.43
CA LEU A 168 -2.11 0.75 2.50
C LEU A 168 -2.11 1.70 1.29
N LEU A 169 -1.73 2.96 1.45
CA LEU A 169 -1.56 3.90 0.34
C LEU A 169 -0.41 3.48 -0.60
N VAL A 170 0.72 3.04 -0.04
CA VAL A 170 1.85 2.53 -0.83
C VAL A 170 1.45 1.28 -1.60
N VAL A 171 0.77 0.35 -0.93
CA VAL A 171 0.23 -0.88 -1.55
C VAL A 171 -0.76 -0.54 -2.66
N LEU A 172 -1.74 0.34 -2.38
CA LEU A 172 -2.71 0.80 -3.37
C LEU A 172 -1.99 1.38 -4.58
N SER A 173 -0.93 2.18 -4.38
CA SER A 173 -0.16 2.77 -5.46
C SER A 173 0.54 1.72 -6.34
N GLY A 174 1.10 0.67 -5.73
CA GLY A 174 1.72 -0.43 -6.47
C GLY A 174 0.72 -1.26 -7.27
N TYR A 175 -0.49 -1.47 -6.75
CA TYR A 175 -1.54 -2.25 -7.42
C TYR A 175 -2.41 -1.44 -8.38
N TRP A 176 -2.44 -0.11 -8.28
CA TRP A 176 -3.35 0.71 -9.05
C TRP A 176 -3.16 0.57 -10.56
N SER A 177 -1.91 0.56 -11.04
CA SER A 177 -1.62 0.38 -12.46
C SER A 177 -1.91 -1.04 -12.96
N LEU A 178 -1.73 -2.04 -12.10
CA LEU A 178 -2.08 -3.44 -12.40
C LEU A 178 -3.58 -3.61 -12.63
N ILE A 179 -4.40 -2.71 -12.07
CA ILE A 179 -5.86 -2.76 -12.14
C ILE A 179 -6.39 -1.83 -13.22
N THR A 180 -5.97 -0.57 -13.21
CA THR A 180 -6.56 0.46 -14.07
C THR A 180 -6.17 0.30 -15.53
N LEU A 181 -4.93 -0.10 -15.84
CA LEU A 181 -4.47 -0.16 -17.22
C LEU A 181 -5.17 -1.28 -18.02
N PRO A 182 -5.31 -2.53 -17.53
CA PRO A 182 -6.07 -3.55 -18.25
C PRO A 182 -7.55 -3.20 -18.40
N ILE A 183 -8.16 -2.51 -17.41
CA ILE A 183 -9.54 -2.02 -17.52
C ILE A 183 -9.65 -0.99 -18.65
N VAL A 184 -8.72 -0.04 -18.71
CA VAL A 184 -8.71 1.01 -19.75
C VAL A 184 -8.44 0.40 -21.13
N ASP A 185 -7.49 -0.51 -21.26
CA ASP A 185 -7.21 -1.22 -22.51
C ASP A 185 -8.42 -2.01 -23.00
N ALA A 186 -9.08 -2.75 -22.10
CA ALA A 186 -10.25 -3.54 -22.46
C ALA A 186 -11.45 -2.66 -22.86
N LEU A 187 -11.72 -1.57 -22.13
CA LEU A 187 -12.89 -0.72 -22.37
C LEU A 187 -12.73 0.23 -23.57
N PHE A 188 -11.54 0.81 -23.76
CA PHE A 188 -11.33 1.86 -24.77
C PHE A 188 -10.58 1.36 -26.01
N PHE A 189 -9.77 0.30 -25.86
CA PHE A 189 -8.90 -0.21 -26.94
C PHE A 189 -9.17 -1.68 -27.27
N ALA A 190 -10.23 -2.27 -26.73
CA ALA A 190 -10.64 -3.66 -26.96
C ALA A 190 -9.51 -4.68 -26.67
N GLY A 191 -8.64 -4.40 -25.70
CA GLY A 191 -7.56 -5.30 -25.29
C GLY A 191 -6.38 -5.36 -26.25
N ARG A 192 -6.22 -4.36 -27.14
CA ARG A 192 -5.15 -4.33 -28.14
C ARG A 192 -3.77 -4.23 -27.52
N ALA A 193 -3.60 -3.45 -26.44
CA ALA A 193 -2.30 -3.31 -25.79
C ALA A 193 -1.84 -4.64 -25.17
N HIS A 194 -2.77 -5.36 -24.53
CA HIS A 194 -2.54 -6.69 -24.00
C HIS A 194 -2.17 -7.68 -25.11
N ALA A 195 -2.93 -7.68 -26.22
CA ALA A 195 -2.65 -8.54 -27.37
C ALA A 195 -1.27 -8.26 -28.00
N GLU A 196 -0.86 -7.00 -28.12
CA GLU A 196 0.49 -6.61 -28.57
C GLU A 196 1.58 -7.12 -27.62
N SER A 197 1.38 -7.04 -26.30
CA SER A 197 2.34 -7.57 -25.32
C SER A 197 2.48 -9.09 -25.37
N CYS A 198 1.45 -9.77 -25.86
CA CYS A 198 1.37 -11.21 -25.96
C CYS A 198 1.78 -11.76 -27.33
N SER A 199 2.21 -10.92 -28.28
CA SER A 199 2.56 -11.38 -29.63
C SER A 199 3.70 -12.41 -29.56
N GLY A 200 3.38 -13.69 -29.78
CA GLY A 200 4.32 -14.82 -29.70
C GLY A 200 3.97 -15.90 -28.68
N ASN A 201 3.05 -15.65 -27.73
CA ASN A 201 2.60 -16.64 -26.75
C ASN A 201 1.17 -17.12 -27.06
N ALA A 202 1.02 -18.42 -27.35
CA ALA A 202 -0.28 -19.04 -27.64
C ALA A 202 -1.25 -19.02 -26.43
N SER A 203 -0.74 -18.81 -25.22
CA SER A 203 -1.51 -18.71 -23.98
C SER A 203 -1.43 -17.30 -23.41
N CYS A 204 -2.23 -16.38 -23.97
CA CYS A 204 -2.43 -15.05 -23.39
C CYS A 204 -3.83 -15.01 -22.75
N PRO A 205 -3.98 -15.45 -21.49
CA PRO A 205 -5.27 -15.38 -20.83
C PRO A 205 -5.72 -13.92 -20.74
N GLN A 206 -6.99 -13.67 -21.03
CA GLN A 206 -7.61 -12.38 -20.76
C GLN A 206 -7.98 -12.30 -19.29
N ASP A 207 -7.70 -11.16 -18.68
CA ASP A 207 -8.09 -10.90 -17.30
C ASP A 207 -9.61 -10.81 -17.16
N ASN A 208 -10.14 -11.39 -16.09
CA ASN A 208 -11.54 -11.20 -15.72
C ASN A 208 -11.74 -9.77 -15.17
N LEU A 209 -12.26 -8.87 -16.02
CA LEU A 209 -12.48 -7.45 -15.69
C LEU A 209 -13.34 -7.23 -14.44
N PHE A 210 -14.31 -8.11 -14.19
CA PHE A 210 -15.17 -8.00 -13.01
C PHE A 210 -14.38 -8.25 -11.72
N LEU A 211 -13.55 -9.30 -11.68
CA LEU A 211 -12.67 -9.58 -10.55
C LEU A 211 -11.60 -8.50 -10.38
N LEU A 212 -11.08 -7.97 -11.47
CA LEU A 212 -10.13 -6.86 -11.46
C LEU A 212 -10.74 -5.58 -10.85
N ALA A 213 -11.98 -5.25 -11.22
CA ALA A 213 -12.72 -4.15 -10.63
C ALA A 213 -12.99 -4.37 -9.13
N ILE A 214 -13.37 -5.59 -8.72
CA ILE A 214 -13.55 -5.95 -7.31
C ILE A 214 -12.23 -5.77 -6.54
N ALA A 215 -11.10 -6.20 -7.09
CA ALA A 215 -9.79 -6.02 -6.47
C ALA A 215 -9.46 -4.53 -6.29
N GLY A 216 -9.73 -3.69 -7.31
CA GLY A 216 -9.58 -2.23 -7.24
C GLY A 216 -10.42 -1.62 -6.12
N LEU A 217 -11.70 -1.98 -6.07
CA LEU A 217 -12.62 -1.55 -5.01
C LEU A 217 -12.16 -2.02 -3.63
N TRP A 218 -11.61 -3.22 -3.51
CA TRP A 218 -11.08 -3.74 -2.26
C TRP A 218 -9.94 -2.86 -1.72
N PHE A 219 -8.90 -2.61 -2.53
CA PHE A 219 -7.78 -1.77 -2.11
C PHE A 219 -8.21 -0.34 -1.75
N VAL A 220 -9.11 0.25 -2.54
CA VAL A 220 -9.65 1.59 -2.25
C VAL A 220 -10.47 1.57 -0.96
N ALA A 221 -11.34 0.58 -0.77
CA ALA A 221 -12.22 0.48 0.39
C ALA A 221 -11.44 0.30 1.69
N ILE A 222 -10.43 -0.58 1.73
CA ILE A 222 -9.61 -0.78 2.94
C ILE A 222 -8.79 0.47 3.29
N TRP A 223 -8.25 1.15 2.28
CA TRP A 223 -7.51 2.39 2.48
C TRP A 223 -8.43 3.52 2.99
N LEU A 224 -9.62 3.67 2.38
CA LEU A 224 -10.63 4.63 2.82
C LEU A 224 -11.15 4.33 4.23
N PHE A 225 -11.31 3.05 4.59
CA PHE A 225 -11.70 2.63 5.94
C PHE A 225 -10.68 3.10 6.98
N TYR A 226 -9.39 2.88 6.72
CA TYR A 226 -8.32 3.38 7.59
C TYR A 226 -8.23 4.90 7.59
N GLY A 227 -8.44 5.56 6.45
CA GLY A 227 -8.52 7.01 6.40
C GLY A 227 -9.71 7.60 7.15
N TRP A 228 -10.84 6.90 7.17
CA TRP A 228 -11.98 7.27 8.00
C TRP A 228 -11.67 7.12 9.49
N LEU A 229 -10.96 6.05 9.91
CA LEU A 229 -10.49 5.88 11.28
C LEU A 229 -9.52 7.00 11.68
N ALA A 230 -8.52 7.29 10.85
CA ALA A 230 -7.58 8.39 11.06
C ALA A 230 -8.29 9.74 11.14
N ASN A 231 -9.29 9.96 10.28
CA ASN A 231 -10.08 11.18 10.28
C ASN A 231 -10.94 11.35 11.54
N ARG A 232 -11.21 10.29 12.32
CA ARG A 232 -11.89 10.39 13.62
C ARG A 232 -10.96 10.70 14.80
N ASP A 233 -9.65 10.56 14.63
CA ASP A 233 -8.67 10.94 15.66
C ASP A 233 -8.55 12.47 15.78
N SER A 234 -8.37 12.94 17.01
CA SER A 234 -8.30 14.36 17.37
C SER A 234 -6.88 14.93 17.32
N SER A 235 -5.87 14.15 16.93
CA SER A 235 -4.51 14.65 16.89
C SER A 235 -4.29 15.64 15.77
N ARG A 236 -3.82 16.83 16.14
CA ARG A 236 -3.44 17.88 15.19
C ARG A 236 -2.15 17.54 14.44
N ALA A 237 -1.12 17.13 15.18
CA ALA A 237 0.22 16.89 14.63
C ALA A 237 0.26 15.68 13.68
N TRP A 238 -0.29 14.55 14.10
CA TRP A 238 -0.30 13.33 13.27
C TRP A 238 -1.11 13.52 11.99
N ARG A 239 -2.27 14.20 12.09
CA ARG A 239 -3.07 14.57 10.93
C ARG A 239 -2.29 15.46 9.97
N PHE A 240 -1.65 16.52 10.47
CA PHE A 240 -0.86 17.42 9.64
C PHE A 240 0.27 16.67 8.90
N VAL A 241 1.05 15.86 9.63
CA VAL A 241 2.18 15.11 9.06
C VAL A 241 1.69 14.07 8.04
N PHE A 242 0.81 13.14 8.43
CA PHE A 242 0.46 12.03 7.54
C PHE A 242 -0.47 12.45 6.40
N HIS A 243 -1.44 13.34 6.64
CA HIS A 243 -2.30 13.80 5.56
C HIS A 243 -1.56 14.76 4.63
N GLY A 244 -0.69 15.62 5.17
CA GLY A 244 0.17 16.50 4.37
C GLY A 244 1.15 15.72 3.50
N LEU A 245 1.84 14.72 4.07
CA LEU A 245 2.73 13.84 3.31
C LEU A 245 1.97 13.04 2.25
N SER A 246 0.79 12.50 2.59
CA SER A 246 0.01 11.74 1.62
C SER A 246 -0.58 12.63 0.51
N PHE A 247 -0.91 13.88 0.83
CA PHE A 247 -1.27 14.88 -0.18
C PHE A 247 -0.08 15.15 -1.11
N ALA A 248 1.13 15.34 -0.57
CA ALA A 248 2.35 15.49 -1.35
C ALA A 248 2.62 14.28 -2.27
N VAL A 249 2.37 13.06 -1.79
CA VAL A 249 2.42 11.85 -2.64
C VAL A 249 1.42 11.93 -3.79
N GLY A 250 0.18 12.35 -3.54
CA GLY A 250 -0.82 12.56 -4.58
C GLY A 250 -0.37 13.56 -5.65
N ILE A 251 0.17 14.71 -5.23
CA ILE A 251 0.73 15.72 -6.14
C ILE A 251 1.94 15.17 -6.91
N GLY A 252 2.84 14.45 -6.26
CA GLY A 252 3.98 13.82 -6.92
C GLY A 252 3.56 12.83 -8.02
N LEU A 253 2.54 12.02 -7.76
CA LEU A 253 1.97 11.11 -8.76
C LEU A 253 1.32 11.86 -9.92
N LEU A 254 0.62 12.98 -9.66
CA LEU A 254 0.07 13.84 -10.70
C LEU A 254 1.17 14.39 -11.61
N LEU A 255 2.24 14.94 -11.03
CA LEU A 255 3.35 15.51 -11.79
C LEU A 255 4.09 14.44 -12.61
N LEU A 256 4.28 13.25 -12.04
CA LEU A 256 4.87 12.11 -12.77
C LEU A 256 3.94 11.63 -13.91
N GLY A 257 2.63 11.64 -13.68
CA GLY A 257 1.63 11.37 -14.72
C GLY A 257 1.66 12.40 -15.85
N LEU A 258 1.77 13.69 -15.52
CA LEU A 258 1.92 14.77 -16.49
C LEU A 258 3.23 14.65 -17.27
N TYR A 259 4.34 14.29 -16.60
CA TYR A 259 5.61 13.99 -17.26
C TYR A 259 5.45 12.87 -18.29
N ASN A 260 4.83 11.74 -17.93
CA ASN A 260 4.59 10.63 -18.85
C ASN A 260 3.67 11.05 -20.01
N LEU A 261 2.64 11.86 -19.74
CA LEU A 261 1.75 12.40 -20.75
C LEU A 261 2.49 13.31 -21.74
N PHE A 262 3.32 14.24 -21.25
CA PHE A 262 4.09 15.13 -22.10
C PHE A 262 5.13 14.38 -22.94
N ASN A 263 5.74 13.32 -22.43
CA ASN A 263 6.59 12.45 -23.25
C ASN A 263 5.83 11.87 -24.44
N VAL A 264 4.64 11.32 -24.22
CA VAL A 264 3.81 10.77 -25.30
C VAL A 264 3.39 11.85 -26.29
N ILE A 265 3.00 13.04 -25.81
CA ILE A 265 2.64 14.17 -26.66
C ILE A 265 3.84 14.62 -27.51
N LEU A 266 5.03 14.77 -26.91
CA LEU A 266 6.23 15.19 -27.62
C LEU A 266 6.69 14.15 -28.65
N LEU A 267 6.60 12.85 -28.33
CA LEU A 267 6.86 11.77 -29.29
C LEU A 267 5.88 11.84 -30.47
N ALA A 268 4.59 12.04 -30.20
CA ALA A 268 3.58 12.19 -31.24
C ALA A 268 3.81 13.43 -32.12
N LEU A 269 4.17 14.59 -31.52
CA LEU A 269 4.51 15.81 -32.27
C LEU A 269 5.73 15.61 -33.18
N LEU A 270 6.65 14.74 -32.78
CA LEU A 270 7.81 14.36 -33.56
C LEU A 270 7.56 13.20 -34.54
N SER A 271 6.30 12.77 -34.67
CA SER A 271 5.88 11.64 -35.52
C SER A 271 6.58 10.32 -35.19
N GLU A 272 7.01 10.15 -33.94
CA GLU A 272 7.57 8.89 -33.46
C GLU A 272 6.44 7.93 -33.05
N PRO A 273 6.41 6.69 -33.56
CA PRO A 273 5.38 5.74 -33.20
C PRO A 273 5.50 5.32 -31.73
N VAL A 274 4.43 5.52 -30.97
CA VAL A 274 4.31 5.01 -29.60
C VAL A 274 3.46 3.76 -29.62
N ALA A 275 4.07 2.60 -29.31
CA ALA A 275 3.35 1.35 -29.20
C ALA A 275 2.32 1.41 -28.06
N LEU A 276 1.14 0.80 -28.25
CA LEU A 276 0.06 0.89 -27.28
C LEU A 276 0.43 0.15 -25.99
N ASN A 277 1.17 -0.96 -26.10
CA ASN A 277 1.73 -1.68 -24.97
C ASN A 277 2.67 -0.85 -24.09
N ALA A 278 3.33 0.18 -24.63
CA ALA A 278 4.20 1.07 -23.87
C ALA A 278 3.41 2.06 -22.98
N VAL A 279 2.09 2.11 -23.13
CA VAL A 279 1.17 3.02 -22.41
C VAL A 279 0.20 2.26 -21.50
N LEU A 280 -0.38 1.15 -21.97
CA LEU A 280 -1.56 0.53 -21.35
C LEU A 280 -1.34 -0.88 -20.78
N VAL A 281 -0.11 -1.40 -20.78
CA VAL A 281 0.20 -2.69 -20.12
C VAL A 281 0.61 -2.43 -18.67
N PRO A 282 0.39 -3.37 -17.73
CA PRO A 282 1.00 -3.37 -16.41
C PRO A 282 2.48 -2.92 -16.43
N PHE A 283 2.83 -1.92 -15.62
CA PHE A 283 4.18 -1.32 -15.57
C PHE A 283 4.64 -0.67 -16.88
N ALA A 284 3.69 -0.23 -17.72
CA ALA A 284 3.97 0.54 -18.93
C ALA A 284 4.90 1.72 -18.65
N ARG A 285 5.83 1.91 -19.58
CA ARG A 285 6.82 2.99 -19.57
C ARG A 285 6.18 4.38 -19.44
N TYR A 286 5.08 4.59 -20.18
CA TYR A 286 4.35 5.85 -20.21
C TYR A 286 2.99 5.71 -19.50
N ASN A 287 2.97 5.10 -18.32
CA ASN A 287 1.76 4.96 -17.50
C ASN A 287 1.28 6.32 -16.95
N PHE A 288 0.75 7.19 -17.81
CA PHE A 288 0.15 8.46 -17.37
C PHE A 288 -1.27 8.25 -16.82
N VAL A 289 -2.03 7.30 -17.37
CA VAL A 289 -3.43 7.06 -16.98
C VAL A 289 -3.53 6.63 -15.51
N GLY A 290 -2.77 5.61 -15.11
CA GLY A 290 -2.77 5.13 -13.73
C GLY A 290 -2.27 6.18 -12.75
N LEU A 291 -1.19 6.89 -13.09
CA LEU A 291 -0.60 7.92 -12.23
C LEU A 291 -1.50 9.14 -12.05
N LEU A 292 -2.11 9.65 -13.13
CA LEU A 292 -3.01 10.80 -13.06
C LEU A 292 -4.29 10.46 -12.29
N THR A 293 -4.91 9.32 -12.57
CA THR A 293 -6.15 8.92 -11.89
C THR A 293 -5.94 8.68 -10.39
N LEU A 294 -4.85 8.00 -10.02
CA LEU A 294 -4.50 7.79 -8.61
C LEU A 294 -4.10 9.10 -7.92
N GLY A 295 -3.25 9.89 -8.57
CA GLY A 295 -2.80 11.17 -8.03
C GLY A 295 -3.98 12.11 -7.74
N LEU A 296 -4.95 12.19 -8.67
CA LEU A 296 -6.19 12.96 -8.49
C LEU A 296 -6.99 12.43 -7.30
N LEU A 297 -7.19 11.11 -7.21
CA LEU A 297 -7.93 10.48 -6.12
C LEU A 297 -7.31 10.79 -4.76
N ILE A 298 -5.99 10.62 -4.63
CA ILE A 298 -5.24 10.85 -3.39
C ILE A 298 -5.27 12.33 -3.02
N ALA A 299 -4.89 13.22 -3.95
CA ALA A 299 -4.84 14.66 -3.71
C ALA A 299 -6.22 15.18 -3.28
N PHE A 300 -7.29 14.80 -4.00
CA PHE A 300 -8.66 15.18 -3.66
C PHE A 300 -9.10 14.71 -2.28
N LEU A 301 -8.86 13.44 -1.93
CA LEU A 301 -9.29 12.88 -0.65
C LEU A 301 -8.53 13.46 0.53
N TYR A 302 -7.20 13.62 0.43
CA TYR A 302 -6.42 14.21 1.51
C TYR A 302 -6.68 15.71 1.67
N HIS A 303 -6.90 16.43 0.57
CA HIS A 303 -7.39 17.80 0.62
C HIS A 303 -8.71 17.90 1.40
N ARG A 304 -9.69 17.04 1.08
CA ARG A 304 -10.97 16.98 1.80
C ARG A 304 -10.78 16.64 3.29
N TRP A 305 -9.93 15.67 3.62
CA TRP A 305 -9.67 15.29 5.02
C TRP A 305 -8.91 16.36 5.81
N MET A 306 -8.02 17.11 5.18
CA MET A 306 -7.36 18.27 5.80
C MET A 306 -8.36 19.41 6.01
N ARG A 307 -9.20 19.74 5.01
CA ARG A 307 -10.29 20.72 5.17
C ARG A 307 -11.25 20.36 6.31
N ALA A 308 -11.66 19.10 6.38
CA ALA A 308 -12.49 18.62 7.50
C ALA A 308 -11.78 18.75 8.87
N GLY A 309 -10.45 18.70 8.91
CA GLY A 309 -9.66 18.97 10.10
C GLY A 309 -9.69 20.45 10.51
N VAL A 310 -9.68 21.37 9.54
CA VAL A 310 -9.83 22.81 9.79
C VAL A 310 -11.24 23.12 10.32
N ASP A 311 -12.27 22.57 9.69
CA ASP A 311 -13.66 22.80 10.10
C ASP A 311 -13.96 22.30 11.52
N ARG A 312 -13.22 21.30 12.00
CA ARG A 312 -13.30 20.80 13.38
C ARG A 312 -12.38 21.53 14.37
N GLY A 313 -11.67 22.58 13.95
CA GLY A 313 -10.70 23.30 14.80
C GLY A 313 -9.49 22.45 15.21
N LEU A 314 -9.18 21.38 14.46
CA LEU A 314 -8.00 20.54 14.67
C LEU A 314 -6.77 21.10 13.97
N LEU A 315 -6.96 21.80 12.86
CA LEU A 315 -5.89 22.51 12.15
C LEU A 315 -6.10 24.03 12.29
N ARG A 316 -5.05 24.82 12.01
CA ARG A 316 -5.12 26.29 12.00
C ARG A 316 -6.12 26.79 10.94
N THR A 317 -6.30 28.12 10.85
CA THR A 317 -7.26 28.78 9.94
C THR A 317 -7.19 28.27 8.51
N ARG A 318 -8.31 28.37 7.77
CA ARG A 318 -8.41 27.96 6.35
C ARG A 318 -7.30 28.55 5.47
N ALA A 319 -6.92 29.80 5.72
CA ALA A 319 -5.82 30.46 5.02
C ALA A 319 -4.48 29.70 5.19
N SER A 320 -4.18 29.23 6.40
CA SER A 320 -2.94 28.48 6.66
C SER A 320 -2.89 27.12 5.96
N LEU A 321 -4.03 26.45 5.78
CA LEU A 321 -4.08 25.21 5.01
C LEU A 321 -3.80 25.48 3.53
N GLY A 322 -4.38 26.53 2.97
CA GLY A 322 -4.13 26.94 1.59
C GLY A 322 -2.65 27.21 1.32
N PHE A 323 -1.97 27.93 2.23
CA PHE A 323 -0.52 28.16 2.11
C PHE A 323 0.31 26.87 2.21
N VAL A 324 -0.10 25.91 3.03
CA VAL A 324 0.61 24.61 3.14
C VAL A 324 0.43 23.79 1.87
N GLU A 325 -0.80 23.68 1.37
CA GLU A 325 -1.10 22.96 0.13
C GLU A 325 -0.36 23.58 -1.05
N LEU A 326 -0.39 24.92 -1.15
CA LEU A 326 0.34 25.65 -2.16
C LEU A 326 1.85 25.42 -2.04
N ALA A 327 2.43 25.56 -0.85
CA ALA A 327 3.86 25.31 -0.64
C ALA A 327 4.26 23.89 -1.06
N ILE A 328 3.45 22.87 -0.78
CA ILE A 328 3.71 21.50 -1.22
C ILE A 328 3.71 21.41 -2.74
N ILE A 329 2.70 21.99 -3.41
CA ILE A 329 2.58 21.99 -4.86
C ILE A 329 3.77 22.72 -5.49
N SER A 330 4.06 23.94 -5.05
CA SER A 330 5.13 24.78 -5.63
C SER A 330 6.51 24.15 -5.41
N ILE A 331 6.79 23.54 -4.25
CA ILE A 331 8.08 22.84 -4.00
C ILE A 331 8.24 21.65 -4.95
N LEU A 332 7.22 20.81 -5.09
CA LEU A 332 7.29 19.62 -5.96
C LEU A 332 7.35 20.00 -7.44
N ALA A 333 6.56 20.99 -7.86
CA ALA A 333 6.58 21.55 -9.20
C ALA A 333 7.95 22.14 -9.55
N ALA A 334 8.52 22.95 -8.65
CA ALA A 334 9.84 23.54 -8.81
C ALA A 334 10.93 22.46 -8.89
N ALA A 335 10.88 21.43 -8.04
CA ALA A 335 11.83 20.33 -8.08
C ALA A 335 11.84 19.63 -9.45
N ILE A 336 10.65 19.32 -9.99
CA ILE A 336 10.49 18.67 -11.29
C ILE A 336 10.91 19.60 -12.44
N PHE A 337 10.52 20.88 -12.38
CA PHE A 337 10.92 21.88 -13.36
C PHE A 337 12.44 22.01 -13.45
N TRP A 338 13.10 22.26 -12.31
CA TRP A 338 14.56 22.44 -12.26
C TRP A 338 15.31 21.16 -12.61
N TRP A 339 14.76 19.98 -12.30
CA TRP A 339 15.30 18.71 -12.79
C TRP A 339 15.28 18.63 -14.32
N GLY A 340 14.17 19.03 -14.96
CA GLY A 340 14.06 19.10 -16.41
C GLY A 340 15.05 20.09 -17.03
N VAL A 341 15.10 21.32 -16.50
CA VAL A 341 16.05 22.35 -16.95
C VAL A 341 17.51 21.90 -16.78
N GLY A 342 17.84 21.27 -15.65
CA GLY A 342 19.16 20.72 -15.39
C GLY A 342 19.57 19.67 -16.42
N ASN A 343 18.66 18.76 -16.78
CA ASN A 343 18.90 17.76 -17.83
C ASN A 343 19.03 18.38 -19.23
N LEU A 344 18.24 19.41 -19.55
CA LEU A 344 18.39 20.15 -20.82
C LEU A 344 19.77 20.83 -20.92
N LEU A 345 20.21 21.47 -19.83
CA LEU A 345 21.54 22.08 -19.76
C LEU A 345 22.64 21.01 -19.89
N TYR A 346 22.52 19.90 -19.15
CA TYR A 346 23.45 18.78 -19.21
C TYR A 346 23.59 18.22 -20.64
N ASN A 347 22.48 17.97 -21.32
CA ASN A 347 22.48 17.50 -22.71
C ASN A 347 23.10 18.53 -23.67
N THR A 348 22.87 19.82 -23.42
CA THR A 348 23.49 20.91 -24.18
C THR A 348 25.02 20.92 -23.99
N PHE A 349 25.50 20.75 -22.76
CA PHE A 349 26.93 20.65 -22.48
C PHE A 349 27.57 19.44 -23.15
N LEU A 350 26.90 18.27 -23.13
CA LEU A 350 27.39 17.07 -23.83
C LEU A 350 27.56 17.31 -25.32
N LEU A 351 26.61 18.02 -25.94
CA LEU A 351 26.64 18.38 -27.35
C LEU A 351 27.78 19.37 -27.67
N LEU A 352 27.94 20.41 -26.85
CA LEU A 352 28.96 21.45 -27.06
C LEU A 352 30.38 20.93 -26.86
N LEU A 353 30.58 20.07 -25.87
CA LEU A 353 31.90 19.50 -25.53
C LEU A 353 32.27 18.28 -26.40
N LYS A 354 31.39 17.87 -27.31
CA LYS A 354 31.60 16.74 -28.24
C LYS A 354 32.02 15.45 -27.52
N PHE A 355 31.39 15.15 -26.38
CA PHE A 355 31.61 13.87 -25.72
C PHE A 355 31.17 12.72 -26.63
N SER A 356 31.86 11.57 -26.53
CA SER A 356 31.61 10.40 -27.38
C SER A 356 30.23 9.77 -27.20
N GLN A 357 29.55 10.07 -26.09
CA GLN A 357 28.15 9.74 -25.84
C GLN A 357 27.32 11.02 -25.96
N ALA A 358 26.94 11.39 -27.18
CA ALA A 358 25.96 12.45 -27.37
C ALA A 358 24.62 12.04 -26.75
N ALA A 359 23.91 13.00 -26.14
CA ALA A 359 22.59 12.77 -25.60
C ALA A 359 21.67 12.26 -26.71
N ASP A 360 21.03 11.11 -26.48
CA ASP A 360 20.06 10.56 -27.41
C ASP A 360 18.78 11.40 -27.42
N ARG A 361 17.96 11.18 -28.46
CA ARG A 361 16.71 11.93 -28.65
C ARG A 361 15.76 11.77 -27.46
N GLU A 362 15.76 10.59 -26.86
CA GLU A 362 14.94 10.26 -25.70
C GLU A 362 15.30 11.11 -24.48
N SER A 363 16.60 11.34 -24.23
CA SER A 363 17.08 12.22 -23.15
C SER A 363 16.59 13.66 -23.31
N TRP A 364 16.58 14.19 -24.55
CA TRP A 364 16.05 15.52 -24.83
C TRP A 364 14.55 15.62 -24.58
N LEU A 365 13.79 14.61 -25.02
CA LEU A 365 12.34 14.56 -24.83
C LEU A 365 11.95 14.44 -23.36
N SER A 366 12.61 13.53 -22.62
CA SER A 366 12.40 13.36 -21.18
C SER A 366 12.71 14.65 -20.42
N ALA A 367 13.82 15.33 -20.72
CA ALA A 367 14.18 16.59 -20.09
C ALA A 367 13.15 17.69 -20.35
N GLY A 368 12.67 17.80 -21.60
CA GLY A 368 11.59 18.73 -21.98
C GLY A 368 10.26 18.41 -21.28
N ALA A 369 9.89 17.12 -21.20
CA ALA A 369 8.67 16.69 -20.53
C ALA A 369 8.68 17.00 -19.02
N PHE A 370 9.82 16.84 -18.34
CA PHE A 370 9.98 17.25 -16.93
C PHE A 370 9.80 18.75 -16.75
N ALA A 371 10.43 19.56 -17.61
CA ALA A 371 10.28 21.01 -17.56
C ALA A 371 8.82 21.44 -17.76
N LEU A 372 8.12 20.86 -18.75
CA LEU A 372 6.71 21.15 -19.01
C LEU A 372 5.79 20.72 -17.85
N ALA A 373 6.03 19.54 -17.25
CA ALA A 373 5.28 19.05 -16.10
C ALA A 373 5.37 19.99 -14.90
N GLY A 374 6.56 20.53 -14.64
CA GLY A 374 6.77 21.54 -13.59
C GLY A 374 6.17 22.91 -13.92
N CYS A 375 6.23 23.36 -15.18
CA CYS A 375 5.67 24.66 -15.59
C CYS A 375 4.15 24.75 -15.42
N VAL A 376 3.41 23.71 -15.85
CA VAL A 376 1.94 23.72 -15.81
C VAL A 376 1.39 23.83 -14.40
N SER A 377 2.15 23.37 -13.41
CA SER A 377 1.76 23.47 -12.00
C SER A 377 2.13 24.81 -11.35
N ILE A 378 3.09 25.55 -11.91
CA ILE A 378 3.46 26.91 -11.46
C ILE A 378 2.49 27.97 -12.03
N ALA A 379 1.97 27.76 -13.23
CA ALA A 379 1.09 28.73 -13.92
C ALA A 379 -0.37 28.78 -13.40
N VAL A 380 -0.72 27.95 -12.41
CA VAL A 380 -2.06 27.90 -11.79
C VAL A 380 -2.11 28.73 -10.49
N GLU A 381 -1.00 29.36 -10.11
CA GLU A 381 -0.93 30.50 -9.17
C GLU A 381 -1.40 31.81 -9.84
#